data_AF-A0A7V9ZD60-F1
#
_entry.id   AF-A0A7V9ZD60-F1
#
_cell.length_a   1.000
_cell.length_b   1.000
_cell.length_c   1.000
_cell.angle_alpha   90.00
_cell.angle_beta   90.00
_cell.angle_gamma   90.00
#
_symmetry.space_group_name_H-M   'P 1'
#
loop_
_entity.id
_entity.type
_entity.pdbx_description
1 polymer ?
#
loop_
_entity_poly.entity_id
_entity_poly.type
_entity_poly.pdbx_seq_one_letter_code
_entity_poly.pdbx_strand_id
1 'polypeptide(L)' 'MDRIVELQLPRRKTANAIRNRHMVDLAQIVFGFWSGKGGGTVKTLKYALRQRREVHAIPILSTKDE' A
#
# COMPACT_ATOMS: atom_id res chain seq x y z
N MET A 1 -22.25 20.20 27.75
CA MET A 1 -22.18 18.73 27.68
C MET A 1 -21.50 18.38 26.38
N ASP A 2 -20.20 18.14 26.42
CA ASP A 2 -19.42 17.80 25.21
C ASP A 2 -19.73 16.36 24.79
N ARG A 3 -20.27 16.20 23.59
CA ARG A 3 -20.47 14.88 22.97
C ARG A 3 -19.12 14.33 22.56
N ILE A 4 -18.52 13.49 23.41
CA ILE A 4 -17.38 12.66 23.04
C ILE A 4 -17.91 11.59 22.09
N VAL A 5 -17.65 11.76 20.79
CA VAL A 5 -17.94 10.73 19.78
C VAL A 5 -16.72 9.81 19.72
N GLU A 6 -16.80 8.66 20.41
CA GLU A 6 -15.81 7.60 20.25
C GLU A 6 -15.91 7.04 18.82
N LEU A 7 -14.96 7.44 17.98
CA LEU A 7 -14.75 6.88 16.65
C LEU A 7 -14.28 5.43 16.81
N GLN A 8 -15.21 4.48 16.86
CA GLN A 8 -14.86 3.06 16.79
C GLN A 8 -14.06 2.82 15.50
N LEU A 9 -12.80 2.45 15.67
CA LEU A 9 -11.90 2.16 14.57
C LEU A 9 -12.10 0.69 14.19
N PRO A 10 -12.79 0.33 13.08
CA PRO A 10 -13.05 -1.07 12.73
C PRO A 10 -11.72 -1.78 12.49
N ARG A 11 -11.23 -2.62 13.44
CA ARG A 11 -9.90 -3.30 13.44
C ARG A 11 -8.95 -2.71 12.38
N ARG A 12 -8.61 -1.43 12.58
CA ARG A 12 -8.34 -0.53 11.45
C ARG A 12 -7.11 -0.96 10.68
N LYS A 13 -7.27 -1.10 9.35
CA LYS A 13 -6.17 -0.93 8.42
C LYS A 13 -5.36 0.27 8.90
N THR A 14 -4.06 0.07 9.09
CA THR A 14 -3.17 1.12 9.58
C THR A 14 -3.29 2.38 8.72
N ALA A 15 -3.01 3.55 9.28
CA ALA A 15 -3.02 4.81 8.52
C ALA A 15 -2.22 4.69 7.20
N ASN A 16 -1.09 3.98 7.24
CA ASN A 16 -0.25 3.66 6.07
C ASN A 16 -1.03 2.88 4.99
N ALA A 17 -1.84 1.89 5.37
CA ALA A 17 -2.62 1.11 4.42
C ALA A 17 -3.79 1.91 3.82
N ILE A 18 -4.38 2.85 4.56
CA ILE A 18 -5.41 3.75 4.05
C ILE A 18 -4.79 4.72 3.05
N ARG A 19 -3.71 5.42 3.43
CA ARG A 19 -2.96 6.34 2.57
C ARG A 19 -2.54 5.67 1.26
N ASN A 20 -1.93 4.48 1.32
CA ASN A 20 -1.44 3.80 0.13
C ASN A 20 -2.56 3.42 -0.85
N ARG A 21 -3.75 3.05 -0.34
CA ARG A 21 -4.91 2.76 -1.20
C ARG A 21 -5.41 4.04 -1.87
N HIS A 22 -5.55 5.12 -1.11
CA HIS A 22 -5.98 6.40 -1.66
C HIS A 22 -5.05 6.89 -2.77
N MET A 23 -3.72 6.78 -2.58
CA MET A 23 -2.76 7.11 -3.64
C MET A 23 -2.94 6.25 -4.90
N VAL A 24 -3.19 4.95 -4.74
CA VAL A 24 -3.44 4.04 -5.87
C VAL A 24 -4.78 4.34 -6.57
N ASP A 25 -5.80 4.70 -5.81
CA ASP A 25 -7.11 5.04 -6.35
C ASP A 25 -7.03 6.28 -7.25
N LEU A 26 -6.15 7.23 -6.94
CA LEU A 26 -5.91 8.44 -7.73
C LEU A 26 -4.93 8.24 -8.91
N ALA A 27 -4.09 7.20 -8.88
CA ALA A 27 -3.07 6.97 -9.89
C ALA A 27 -3.61 6.18 -11.10
N GLN A 28 -3.06 6.47 -12.30
CA GLN A 28 -3.28 5.64 -13.51
C GLN A 28 -2.22 4.55 -13.65
N ILE A 29 -0.96 4.91 -13.34
CA ILE A 29 0.21 4.03 -13.42
C ILE A 29 0.89 4.01 -12.04
N VAL A 30 1.33 2.83 -11.60
CA VAL A 30 2.01 2.62 -10.32
C VAL A 30 3.34 1.91 -10.55
N PHE A 31 4.44 2.59 -10.23
CA PHE A 31 5.78 2.00 -10.16
C PHE A 31 6.09 1.59 -8.72
N GLY A 32 6.55 0.36 -8.53
CA GLY A 32 6.95 -0.15 -7.22
C GLY A 32 8.29 -0.85 -7.28
N PHE A 33 9.23 -0.36 -6.48
CA PHE A 33 10.51 -1.02 -6.29
C PHE A 33 10.40 -2.06 -5.17
N TRP A 34 10.69 -3.33 -5.47
CA TRP A 34 10.39 -4.44 -4.57
C TRP A 34 11.50 -5.48 -4.57
N SER A 35 11.97 -5.87 -3.39
CA SER A 35 13.05 -6.86 -3.22
C SER A 35 12.58 -8.32 -3.18
N GLY A 36 11.37 -8.64 -3.65
CA GLY A 36 10.80 -10.00 -3.57
C GLY A 36 10.29 -10.42 -2.18
N LYS A 37 10.70 -9.73 -1.11
CA LYS A 37 10.28 -10.03 0.29
C LYS A 37 8.89 -9.46 0.61
N GLY A 38 8.14 -10.10 1.51
CA GLY A 38 6.83 -9.62 1.94
C GLY A 38 6.88 -8.21 2.56
N GLY A 39 5.81 -7.42 2.47
CA GLY A 39 5.81 -6.05 3.02
C GLY A 39 4.66 -5.15 2.58
N GLY A 40 4.76 -3.87 2.92
CA GLY A 40 3.78 -2.83 2.55
C GLY A 40 3.73 -2.57 1.04
N THR A 41 4.88 -2.63 0.36
CA THR A 41 4.99 -2.43 -1.09
C THR A 41 4.20 -3.48 -1.86
N VAL A 42 4.43 -4.78 -1.60
CA VAL A 42 3.70 -5.85 -2.30
C VAL A 42 2.19 -5.80 -2.04
N LYS A 43 1.76 -5.40 -0.82
CA LYS A 43 0.33 -5.20 -0.53
C LYS A 43 -0.28 -4.06 -1.35
N THR A 44 0.49 -3.00 -1.59
CA THR A 44 0.08 -1.84 -2.38
C THR A 44 0.03 -2.17 -3.87
N LEU A 45 1.04 -2.87 -4.40
CA LEU A 45 1.05 -3.32 -5.80
C LEU A 45 -0.10 -4.32 -6.08
N LYS A 46 -0.36 -5.26 -5.17
CA LYS A 46 -1.53 -6.14 -5.24
C LYS A 46 -2.87 -5.39 -5.18
N TYR A 47 -2.91 -4.24 -4.50
CA TYR A 47 -4.10 -3.40 -4.51
C TYR A 47 -4.25 -2.66 -5.84
N ALA A 48 -3.17 -2.11 -6.39
CA ALA A 48 -3.16 -1.46 -7.70
C ALA A 48 -3.61 -2.39 -8.84
N LEU A 49 -3.13 -3.64 -8.85
CA LEU A 49 -3.60 -4.66 -9.79
C LEU A 49 -5.11 -4.91 -9.66
N ARG A 50 -5.64 -4.95 -8.44
CA ARG A 50 -7.10 -5.13 -8.21
C ARG A 50 -7.93 -3.93 -8.67
N GLN A 51 -7.37 -2.73 -8.62
CA GLN A 51 -7.98 -1.51 -9.18
C GLN A 51 -7.74 -1.36 -10.69
N ARG A 52 -7.19 -2.39 -11.36
CA ARG A 52 -6.89 -2.39 -12.79
C ARG A 52 -6.00 -1.22 -13.21
N ARG A 53 -5.06 -0.82 -12.34
CA ARG A 53 -4.03 0.16 -12.68
C ARG A 53 -2.93 -0.53 -13.47
N GLU A 54 -2.23 0.23 -14.29
CA GLU A 54 -0.97 -0.24 -14.89
C GLU A 54 0.09 -0.31 -13.78
N VAL A 55 0.74 -1.47 -13.62
CA VAL A 55 1.67 -1.72 -12.52
C VAL A 55 3.00 -2.21 -13.06
N HIS A 56 4.06 -1.48 -12.72
CA HIS A 56 5.44 -1.83 -13.02
C HIS A 56 6.16 -2.17 -11.72
N ALA A 57 6.43 -3.45 -11.50
CA ALA A 57 7.19 -3.93 -10.36
C ALA A 57 8.66 -4.08 -10.74
N ILE A 58 9.51 -3.21 -10.20
CA ILE A 58 10.95 -3.19 -10.49
C ILE A 58 11.68 -3.94 -9.36
N PRO A 59 12.37 -5.06 -9.65
CA PRO A 59 13.09 -5.79 -8.64
C PRO A 59 14.28 -4.96 -8.10
N ILE A 60 14.43 -4.89 -6.78
CA ILE A 60 15.68 -4.40 -6.16
C ILE A 60 16.47 -5.62 -5.68
N LEU A 61 17.64 -5.83 -6.27
CA LEU A 61 18.64 -6.77 -5.77
C LEU A 61 19.37 -6.09 -4.60
N SER A 62 19.20 -6.62 -3.39
CA SER A 62 20.01 -6.19 -2.25
C SER A 62 21.30 -7.01 -2.27
N THR A 63 22.45 -6.35 -2.38
CA THR A 63 23.79 -6.97 -2.35
C THR A 63 24.20 -7.55 -0.98
N LYS A 64 23.23 -7.92 -0.13
CA LYS A 64 23.48 -8.43 1.23
C LYS A 64 23.37 -9.95 1.36
N ASP A 65 23.30 -10.65 0.24
CA ASP A 65 23.30 -12.12 0.19
C ASP A 65 24.60 -12.65 -0.48
N GLU A 66 25.73 -11.98 -0.23
CA GLU A 66 27.10 -12.57 -0.30
C GLU A 66 27.62 -12.84 1.12
#